data_AF-A0A7S2J5E7-F1
#
_entry.id   AF-A0A7S2J5E7-F1
#
_cell.length_a   1.000
_cell.length_b   1.000
_cell.length_c   1.000
_cell.angle_alpha   90.00
_cell.angle_beta   90.00
_cell.angle_gamma   90.00
#
_symmetry.space_group_name_H-M   'P 1'
#
loop_
_entity.id
_entity.type
_entity.pdbx_description
1 polymer ?
#
loop_
_entity_poly.entity_id
_entity_poly.type
_entity_poly.pdbx_seq_one_letter_code
_entity_poly.pdbx_strand_id
1 'polypeptide(L)'
;AALPVAVAPPKAALPVAVSPNLLPPQKCSWANEDCQHTKLCCNVECDYTFKNCQKFSCFKKDNFAGGFAGCKAGKPGGWTGPQIGGPIEPRVVPQAPGNSAIQGTSLFCFSVVMWDAGPAAGWMNSEAELANNWKRKGQHILECDDHMILDGMNAPRSGWGSTSNIDVFIKYWAQVKADG
;
A
#
# COMPACT_ATOMS: atom_id res chain seq x y z
N ALA A 1 -20.25 29.18 54.05
CA ALA A 1 -21.07 28.14 53.40
C ALA A 1 -20.18 27.41 52.41
N ALA A 2 -19.91 26.11 52.62
CA ALA A 2 -19.09 25.32 51.72
C ALA A 2 -19.95 24.83 50.55
N LEU A 3 -19.47 25.02 49.31
CA LEU A 3 -20.15 24.55 48.10
C LEU A 3 -20.08 23.01 48.02
N PRO A 4 -21.15 22.34 47.58
CA PRO A 4 -21.16 20.89 47.46
C PRO A 4 -20.20 20.43 46.35
N VAL A 5 -19.38 19.42 46.66
CA VAL A 5 -18.50 18.75 45.71
C VAL A 5 -19.35 17.90 44.78
N ALA A 6 -19.37 18.23 43.50
CA ALA A 6 -20.07 17.45 42.49
C ALA A 6 -19.40 16.08 42.32
N VAL A 7 -20.15 15.01 42.54
CA VAL A 7 -19.72 13.63 42.31
C VAL A 7 -19.77 13.37 40.81
N ALA A 8 -18.62 13.01 40.22
CA ALA A 8 -18.55 12.69 38.79
C ALA A 8 -19.43 11.45 38.48
N PRO A 9 -20.19 11.48 37.37
CA PRO A 9 -21.03 10.35 36.99
C PRO A 9 -20.19 9.09 36.74
N PRO A 10 -20.75 7.90 37.00
CA PRO A 10 -20.04 6.64 36.79
C PRO A 10 -19.63 6.50 35.32
N LYS A 11 -18.35 6.18 35.11
CA LYS A 11 -17.76 5.97 33.80
C LYS A 11 -18.48 4.80 33.12
N ALA A 12 -19.15 5.06 32.00
CA ALA A 12 -19.83 4.02 31.23
C ALA A 12 -18.82 2.89 30.90
N ALA A 13 -19.26 1.64 31.10
CA ALA A 13 -18.45 0.49 30.75
C ALA A 13 -18.17 0.50 29.24
N LEU A 14 -16.90 0.33 28.86
CA LEU A 14 -16.53 0.23 27.46
C LEU A 14 -17.22 -1.00 26.84
N PRO A 15 -17.80 -0.88 25.63
CA PRO A 15 -18.37 -2.02 24.94
C PRO A 15 -17.30 -3.09 24.74
N VAL A 16 -17.70 -4.35 24.95
CA VAL A 16 -16.84 -5.52 24.71
C VAL A 16 -16.38 -5.47 23.25
N ALA A 17 -15.07 -5.42 23.04
CA ALA A 17 -14.48 -5.41 21.70
C ALA A 17 -14.90 -6.68 20.96
N VAL A 18 -15.79 -6.52 19.98
CA VAL A 18 -16.07 -7.59 19.01
C VAL A 18 -14.83 -7.68 18.14
N SER A 19 -14.04 -8.74 18.31
CA SER A 19 -12.91 -9.00 17.43
C SER A 19 -13.44 -8.99 15.99
N PRO A 20 -12.95 -8.11 15.10
CA PRO A 20 -13.43 -8.10 13.73
C PRO A 20 -13.19 -9.49 13.14
N ASN A 21 -14.21 -10.06 12.51
CA ASN A 21 -14.13 -11.32 11.77
C ASN A 21 -13.24 -11.14 10.54
N LEU A 22 -11.94 -10.91 10.77
CA LEU A 22 -10.94 -10.87 9.72
C LEU A 22 -10.66 -12.30 9.30
N LEU A 23 -10.79 -12.57 8.00
CA LEU A 23 -10.38 -13.84 7.43
C LEU A 23 -8.90 -14.11 7.77
N PRO A 24 -8.53 -15.35 8.12
CA PRO A 24 -7.16 -15.67 8.50
C PRO A 24 -6.19 -15.25 7.39
N PRO A 25 -5.00 -14.71 7.72
CA PRO A 25 -4.02 -14.28 6.73
C PRO A 25 -3.72 -15.41 5.74
N GLN A 26 -3.78 -15.11 4.43
CA GLN A 26 -3.38 -16.07 3.40
C GLN A 26 -1.85 -16.04 3.29
N LYS A 27 -1.22 -17.22 3.34
CA LYS A 27 0.22 -17.35 3.09
C LYS A 27 0.44 -17.36 1.57
N CYS A 28 0.96 -16.28 1.03
CA CYS A 28 1.35 -16.16 -0.38
C CYS A 28 2.81 -15.70 -0.47
N SER A 29 3.40 -15.83 -1.66
CA SER A 29 4.76 -15.39 -1.97
C SER A 29 4.70 -14.12 -2.81
N TRP A 30 5.68 -13.23 -2.64
CA TRP A 30 5.78 -11.97 -3.39
C TRP A 30 6.47 -12.16 -4.74
N ALA A 31 6.48 -11.12 -5.55
CA ALA A 31 7.10 -11.11 -6.87
C ALA A 31 8.56 -11.57 -6.79
N ASN A 32 8.91 -12.54 -7.65
CA ASN A 32 10.23 -13.18 -7.70
C ASN A 32 10.60 -14.08 -6.51
N GLU A 33 9.75 -14.23 -5.49
CA GLU A 33 9.96 -15.20 -4.42
C GLU A 33 9.59 -16.62 -4.84
N ASP A 34 10.14 -17.61 -4.11
CA ASP A 34 9.82 -19.01 -4.33
C ASP A 34 8.40 -19.35 -3.83
N CYS A 35 7.51 -19.61 -4.78
CA CYS A 35 6.10 -19.89 -4.52
C CYS A 35 5.78 -21.39 -4.49
N GLN A 36 6.79 -22.27 -4.44
CA GLN A 36 6.56 -23.72 -4.43
C GLN A 36 5.76 -24.20 -3.22
N HIS A 37 5.92 -23.58 -2.07
CA HIS A 37 5.19 -24.00 -0.87
C HIS A 37 3.81 -23.35 -0.80
N THR A 38 3.69 -22.08 -1.18
CA THR A 38 2.42 -21.35 -1.06
C THR A 38 1.46 -21.64 -2.19
N LYS A 39 1.98 -21.91 -3.40
CA LYS A 39 1.21 -21.98 -4.67
C LYS A 39 0.33 -20.75 -4.92
N LEU A 40 0.60 -19.66 -4.22
CA LEU A 40 -0.18 -18.43 -4.22
C LEU A 40 0.78 -17.25 -4.32
N CYS A 41 0.45 -16.31 -5.20
CA CYS A 41 1.19 -15.08 -5.41
C CYS A 41 0.40 -13.87 -4.92
N CYS A 42 1.05 -13.02 -4.12
CA CYS A 42 0.39 -11.85 -3.52
C CYS A 42 0.25 -10.67 -4.50
N ASN A 43 1.11 -10.60 -5.52
CA ASN A 43 1.22 -9.43 -6.38
C ASN A 43 0.07 -9.32 -7.39
N VAL A 44 -0.47 -8.11 -7.47
CA VAL A 44 -1.32 -7.65 -8.55
C VAL A 44 -0.74 -6.32 -8.99
N GLU A 45 -0.46 -6.18 -10.28
CA GLU A 45 -0.01 -4.92 -10.87
C GLU A 45 -1.15 -4.37 -11.71
N CYS A 46 -1.59 -3.14 -11.43
CA CYS A 46 -2.67 -2.49 -12.16
C CYS A 46 -2.17 -1.20 -12.81
N ASP A 47 -2.81 -0.82 -13.92
CA ASP A 47 -2.73 0.56 -14.39
C ASP A 47 -3.43 1.53 -13.42
N TYR A 48 -3.22 2.84 -13.62
CA TYR A 48 -3.83 3.89 -12.78
C TYR A 48 -5.36 3.93 -12.83
N THR A 49 -5.97 3.30 -13.84
CA THR A 49 -7.43 3.22 -13.97
C THR A 49 -8.01 2.02 -13.25
N PHE A 50 -7.16 1.11 -12.74
CA PHE A 50 -7.52 -0.19 -12.18
C PHE A 50 -8.36 -1.06 -13.13
N LYS A 51 -8.30 -0.78 -14.44
CA LYS A 51 -9.03 -1.55 -15.46
C LYS A 51 -8.19 -2.71 -15.97
N ASN A 52 -6.89 -2.49 -16.12
CA ASN A 52 -5.95 -3.52 -16.55
C ASN A 52 -5.10 -3.93 -15.35
N CYS A 53 -5.50 -5.03 -14.70
CA CYS A 53 -4.79 -5.62 -13.57
C CYS A 53 -4.22 -6.98 -13.97
N GLN A 54 -2.89 -7.12 -13.89
CA GLN A 54 -2.18 -8.35 -14.09
C GLN A 54 -1.92 -9.02 -12.75
N LYS A 55 -2.62 -10.13 -12.52
CA LYS A 55 -2.44 -10.95 -11.33
C LYS A 55 -1.26 -11.90 -11.52
N PHE A 56 -0.40 -12.03 -10.52
CA PHE A 56 0.78 -12.90 -10.61
C PHE A 56 0.39 -14.36 -10.43
N SER A 57 1.04 -15.25 -11.17
CA SER A 57 0.88 -16.71 -11.04
C SER A 57 2.22 -17.36 -10.72
N CYS A 58 2.16 -18.54 -10.11
CA CYS A 58 3.34 -19.29 -9.72
C CYS A 58 3.77 -20.21 -10.87
N PHE A 59 4.87 -19.90 -11.53
CA PHE A 59 5.40 -20.70 -12.64
C PHE A 59 6.62 -21.48 -12.17
N LYS A 60 6.78 -22.73 -12.62
CA LYS A 60 8.06 -23.43 -12.49
C LYS A 60 9.03 -23.00 -13.57
N LYS A 61 10.31 -22.87 -13.21
CA LYS A 61 11.38 -22.61 -14.18
C LYS A 61 11.58 -23.79 -15.13
N ASP A 62 11.58 -24.99 -14.60
CA ASP A 62 11.76 -26.25 -15.34
C ASP A 62 10.79 -27.33 -14.84
N ASN A 63 10.80 -28.50 -15.47
CA ASN A 63 9.94 -29.62 -15.06
C ASN A 63 10.51 -30.42 -13.87
N PHE A 64 11.60 -29.97 -13.24
CA PHE A 64 12.23 -30.72 -12.16
C PHE A 64 11.41 -30.59 -10.86
N ALA A 65 11.29 -31.70 -10.11
CA ALA A 65 10.43 -31.77 -8.92
C ALA A 65 10.83 -30.74 -7.84
N GLY A 66 12.13 -30.51 -7.66
CA GLY A 66 12.70 -29.51 -6.75
C GLY A 66 13.35 -28.31 -7.44
N GLY A 67 12.89 -27.94 -8.64
CA GLY A 67 13.38 -26.74 -9.35
C GLY A 67 13.01 -25.46 -8.60
N PHE A 68 13.22 -24.28 -9.17
CA PHE A 68 12.68 -23.03 -8.62
C PHE A 68 11.28 -22.77 -9.19
N ALA A 69 10.34 -22.23 -8.39
CA ALA A 69 9.11 -21.67 -8.92
C ALA A 69 8.94 -20.22 -8.47
N GLY A 70 8.75 -19.29 -9.40
CA GLY A 70 8.65 -17.87 -9.08
C GLY A 70 7.25 -17.31 -9.31
N CYS A 71 6.85 -16.38 -8.46
CA CYS A 71 5.69 -15.53 -8.72
C CYS A 71 6.00 -14.52 -9.81
N LYS A 72 5.29 -14.60 -10.92
CA LYS A 72 5.48 -13.73 -12.10
C LYS A 72 4.14 -13.31 -12.70
N ALA A 73 4.10 -12.14 -13.30
CA ALA A 73 2.93 -11.61 -14.01
C ALA A 73 2.53 -12.50 -15.22
N GLY A 74 3.51 -13.19 -15.82
CA GLY A 74 3.32 -14.18 -16.87
C GLY A 74 4.52 -15.14 -16.93
N LYS A 75 4.39 -16.24 -17.67
CA LYS A 75 5.45 -17.24 -17.80
C LYS A 75 6.69 -16.61 -18.48
N PRO A 76 7.84 -16.52 -17.80
CA PRO A 76 9.03 -15.92 -18.38
C PRO A 76 9.57 -16.73 -19.58
N GLY A 77 10.19 -16.03 -20.53
CA GLY A 77 10.90 -16.68 -21.64
C GLY A 77 11.99 -17.63 -21.13
N GLY A 78 12.07 -18.82 -21.74
CA GLY A 78 13.02 -19.88 -21.34
C GLY A 78 12.59 -20.70 -20.13
N TRP A 79 11.48 -20.37 -19.45
CA TRP A 79 10.91 -21.25 -18.44
C TRP A 79 10.09 -22.33 -19.15
N THR A 80 10.39 -23.60 -18.90
CA THR A 80 9.71 -24.72 -19.53
C THR A 80 8.67 -25.35 -18.61
N GLY A 81 8.78 -25.11 -17.30
CA GLY A 81 7.89 -25.67 -16.28
C GLY A 81 6.42 -25.22 -16.37
N PRO A 82 5.48 -25.97 -15.77
CA PRO A 82 4.07 -25.61 -15.73
C PRO A 82 3.79 -24.46 -14.75
N GLN A 83 2.62 -23.84 -14.89
CA GLN A 83 2.03 -23.06 -13.81
C GLN A 83 1.55 -24.02 -12.72
N ILE A 84 1.99 -23.80 -11.48
CA ILE A 84 1.69 -24.68 -10.34
C ILE A 84 0.84 -24.00 -9.27
N GLY A 85 0.49 -22.73 -9.48
CA GLY A 85 -0.23 -21.92 -8.53
C GLY A 85 -0.75 -20.64 -9.17
N GLY A 86 -1.61 -19.94 -8.45
CA GLY A 86 -2.34 -18.79 -8.97
C GLY A 86 -2.14 -17.54 -8.11
N PRO A 87 -2.85 -16.46 -8.46
CA PRO A 87 -2.92 -15.29 -7.63
C PRO A 87 -3.76 -15.53 -6.37
N ILE A 88 -3.53 -14.69 -5.37
CA ILE A 88 -4.48 -14.53 -4.27
C ILE A 88 -5.79 -13.93 -4.79
N GLU A 89 -6.91 -14.41 -4.26
CA GLU A 89 -8.20 -13.77 -4.55
C GLU A 89 -8.37 -12.50 -3.73
N PRO A 90 -8.85 -11.40 -4.34
CA PRO A 90 -9.21 -10.19 -3.60
C PRO A 90 -10.17 -10.52 -2.47
N ARG A 91 -9.86 -10.03 -1.28
CA ARG A 91 -10.72 -10.16 -0.11
C ARG A 91 -11.53 -8.88 0.03
N VAL A 92 -12.84 -9.03 0.20
CA VAL A 92 -13.68 -7.91 0.62
C VAL A 92 -13.53 -7.79 2.13
N VAL A 93 -12.99 -6.67 2.59
CA VAL A 93 -12.99 -6.34 4.02
C VAL A 93 -14.42 -5.91 4.37
N PRO A 94 -15.07 -6.52 5.38
CA PRO A 94 -16.40 -6.10 5.78
C PRO A 94 -16.35 -4.66 6.29
N GLN A 95 -17.38 -3.87 5.98
CA GLN A 95 -17.52 -2.54 6.55
C GLN A 95 -17.60 -2.62 8.08
N ALA A 96 -17.09 -1.59 8.76
CA ALA A 96 -17.21 -1.48 10.20
C ALA A 96 -18.71 -1.54 10.59
N PRO A 97 -19.10 -2.31 11.63
CA PRO A 97 -20.49 -2.33 12.08
C PRO A 97 -20.93 -0.92 12.47
N GLY A 98 -22.12 -0.48 12.04
CA GLY A 98 -22.60 0.91 12.20
C GLY A 98 -22.68 1.46 13.63
N ASN A 99 -22.53 0.60 14.64
CA ASN A 99 -22.56 0.97 16.07
C ASN A 99 -21.19 0.80 16.76
N SER A 100 -20.15 0.43 16.02
CA SER A 100 -18.80 0.36 16.60
C SER A 100 -18.30 1.79 16.81
N ALA A 101 -17.64 2.04 17.94
CA ALA A 101 -16.78 3.19 18.05
C ALA A 101 -15.66 3.01 17.01
N ILE A 102 -15.88 3.51 15.80
CA ILE A 102 -14.82 3.89 14.88
C ILE A 102 -14.03 4.90 15.69
N GLN A 103 -12.90 4.47 16.26
CA GLN A 103 -11.97 5.44 16.80
C GLN A 103 -11.71 6.40 15.65
N GLY A 104 -12.10 7.67 15.85
CA GLY A 104 -11.83 8.74 14.91
C GLY A 104 -10.33 8.98 14.91
N THR A 105 -9.58 8.09 14.28
CA THR A 105 -8.22 8.36 13.86
C THR A 105 -8.39 9.17 12.60
N SER A 106 -8.51 10.49 12.73
CA SER A 106 -8.34 11.34 11.56
C SER A 106 -6.95 11.03 11.01
N LEU A 107 -6.87 10.47 9.81
CA LEU A 107 -5.62 10.19 9.14
C LEU A 107 -5.30 11.38 8.25
N PHE A 108 -4.14 11.99 8.49
CA PHE A 108 -3.55 12.94 7.56
C PHE A 108 -2.48 12.23 6.74
N CYS A 109 -2.54 12.39 5.41
CA CYS A 109 -1.58 11.75 4.51
C CYS A 109 -0.98 12.76 3.54
N PHE A 110 0.33 12.66 3.34
CA PHE A 110 1.00 13.48 2.35
C PHE A 110 1.71 12.61 1.32
N SER A 111 1.76 13.11 0.10
CA SER A 111 2.52 12.50 -1.00
C SER A 111 3.50 13.51 -1.55
N VAL A 112 4.68 13.04 -1.91
CA VAL A 112 5.71 13.83 -2.58
C VAL A 112 5.73 13.39 -4.04
N VAL A 113 5.61 14.35 -4.96
CA VAL A 113 5.45 14.06 -6.40
C VAL A 113 6.58 14.68 -7.20
N MET A 114 7.35 13.86 -7.90
CA MET A 114 8.35 14.32 -8.86
C MET A 114 7.65 14.69 -10.18
N TRP A 115 7.12 15.92 -10.27
CA TRP A 115 6.30 16.36 -11.41
C TRP A 115 6.97 16.25 -12.78
N ASP A 116 8.29 16.43 -12.83
CA ASP A 116 9.08 16.38 -14.06
C ASP A 116 9.65 14.98 -14.35
N ALA A 117 9.45 14.01 -13.46
CA ALA A 117 9.95 12.65 -13.66
C ALA A 117 9.04 11.87 -14.62
N GLY A 118 9.64 11.37 -15.70
CA GLY A 118 8.97 10.43 -16.61
C GLY A 118 8.69 9.07 -15.95
N PRO A 119 7.89 8.21 -16.60
CA PRO A 119 7.58 6.88 -16.09
C PRO A 119 8.84 5.99 -16.07
N ALA A 120 8.94 5.11 -15.08
CA ALA A 120 10.08 4.19 -14.94
C ALA A 120 10.16 3.16 -16.10
N ALA A 121 9.03 2.86 -16.74
CA ALA A 121 8.95 2.03 -17.94
C ALA A 121 7.83 2.56 -18.86
N GLY A 122 7.94 2.32 -20.16
CA GLY A 122 7.01 2.91 -21.15
C GLY A 122 5.53 2.51 -21.01
N TRP A 123 5.21 1.46 -20.25
CA TRP A 123 3.83 1.05 -19.95
C TRP A 123 3.29 1.63 -18.64
N MET A 124 4.15 2.24 -17.81
CA MET A 124 3.78 2.86 -16.55
C MET A 124 3.39 4.32 -16.75
N ASN A 125 2.64 4.86 -15.80
CA ASN A 125 2.40 6.30 -15.70
C ASN A 125 3.50 6.99 -14.90
N SER A 126 3.73 8.28 -15.18
CA SER A 126 4.54 9.14 -14.33
C SER A 126 3.84 9.41 -12.98
N GLU A 127 4.62 9.77 -11.96
CA GLU A 127 4.06 10.22 -10.68
C GLU A 127 3.12 11.43 -10.87
N ALA A 128 3.46 12.33 -11.80
CA ALA A 128 2.65 13.48 -12.17
C ALA A 128 1.26 13.08 -12.69
N GLU A 129 1.19 12.11 -13.60
CA GLU A 129 -0.08 11.60 -14.13
C GLU A 129 -0.95 10.97 -13.04
N LEU A 130 -0.34 10.20 -12.13
CA LEU A 130 -1.02 9.60 -11.00
C LEU A 130 -1.60 10.68 -10.06
N ALA A 131 -0.77 11.64 -9.66
CA ALA A 131 -1.16 12.72 -8.76
C ALA A 131 -2.25 13.62 -9.38
N ASN A 132 -2.14 13.93 -10.67
CA ASN A 132 -3.17 14.69 -11.38
C ASN A 132 -4.48 13.91 -11.52
N ASN A 133 -4.42 12.59 -11.66
CA ASN A 133 -5.61 11.76 -11.65
C ASN A 133 -6.31 11.76 -10.28
N TRP A 134 -5.58 11.70 -9.18
CA TRP A 134 -6.14 11.85 -7.83
C TRP A 134 -6.84 13.19 -7.65
N LYS A 135 -6.13 14.29 -7.96
CA LYS A 135 -6.68 15.66 -7.92
C LYS A 135 -7.98 15.78 -8.71
N ARG A 136 -7.99 15.31 -9.97
CA ARG A 136 -9.15 15.39 -10.87
C ARG A 136 -10.35 14.59 -10.38
N LYS A 137 -10.13 13.44 -9.74
CA LYS A 137 -11.22 12.57 -9.26
C LYS A 137 -11.72 12.95 -7.87
N GLY A 138 -11.14 13.96 -7.22
CA GLY A 138 -11.39 14.23 -5.80
C GLY A 138 -11.05 13.01 -4.93
N GLN A 139 -10.12 12.17 -5.39
CA GLN A 139 -9.65 11.03 -4.62
C GLN A 139 -8.48 11.51 -3.78
N HIS A 140 -8.64 11.43 -2.47
CA HIS A 140 -7.57 11.74 -1.52
C HIS A 140 -6.46 10.68 -1.61
N ILE A 141 -5.27 11.05 -1.17
CA ILE A 141 -4.17 10.11 -0.99
C ILE A 141 -4.64 9.06 0.04
N LEU A 142 -4.86 7.83 -0.41
CA LEU A 142 -4.89 6.64 0.46
C LEU A 142 -5.99 6.62 1.55
N GLU A 143 -7.22 7.01 1.23
CA GLU A 143 -8.37 6.91 2.16
C GLU A 143 -8.26 7.80 3.43
N CYS A 144 -7.34 8.76 3.43
CA CYS A 144 -7.11 9.67 4.56
C CYS A 144 -8.13 10.83 4.55
N ASP A 145 -8.45 11.35 5.74
CA ASP A 145 -9.46 12.40 5.95
C ASP A 145 -9.00 13.76 5.42
N ASP A 146 -7.70 14.04 5.50
CA ASP A 146 -7.08 15.22 4.94
C ASP A 146 -5.71 14.86 4.32
N HIS A 147 -5.24 15.69 3.40
CA HIS A 147 -4.05 15.38 2.63
C HIS A 147 -3.34 16.60 2.04
N MET A 148 -2.05 16.43 1.76
CA MET A 148 -1.27 17.40 1.00
C MET A 148 -0.42 16.71 -0.09
N ILE A 149 -0.19 17.42 -1.18
CA ILE A 149 0.76 17.00 -2.22
C ILE A 149 1.91 18.00 -2.21
N LEU A 150 3.11 17.50 -1.91
CA LEU A 150 4.35 18.27 -1.88
C LEU A 150 5.13 18.09 -3.18
N ASP A 151 5.83 19.14 -3.60
CA ASP A 151 6.66 19.09 -4.78
C ASP A 151 7.96 18.33 -4.49
N GLY A 152 8.23 17.35 -5.36
CA GLY A 152 9.43 16.55 -5.37
C GLY A 152 10.71 17.37 -5.55
N MET A 153 11.76 17.02 -4.82
CA MET A 153 13.07 17.65 -4.92
C MET A 153 14.13 16.60 -5.25
N ASN A 154 15.06 16.97 -6.12
CA ASN A 154 16.20 16.10 -6.42
C ASN A 154 17.11 15.99 -5.20
N ALA A 155 17.30 14.77 -4.72
CA ALA A 155 18.23 14.52 -3.64
C ALA A 155 19.68 14.80 -4.09
N PRO A 156 20.50 15.45 -3.23
CA PRO A 156 21.88 15.74 -3.56
C PRO A 156 22.65 14.44 -3.81
N ARG A 157 23.42 14.43 -4.91
CA ARG A 157 24.33 13.34 -5.24
C ARG A 157 25.70 13.62 -4.62
N SER A 158 26.23 12.63 -3.90
CA SER A 158 27.61 12.63 -3.46
C SER A 158 28.57 12.51 -4.65
N GLY A 159 29.86 12.82 -4.44
CA GLY A 159 30.90 12.66 -5.47
C GLY A 159 31.07 11.22 -5.99
N TRP A 160 30.57 10.22 -5.24
CA TRP A 160 30.56 8.81 -5.62
C TRP A 160 29.28 8.39 -6.36
N GLY A 161 28.38 9.33 -6.67
CA GLY A 161 27.11 9.06 -7.34
C GLY A 161 26.02 8.49 -6.43
N SER A 162 26.30 8.27 -5.13
CA SER A 162 25.27 7.87 -4.16
C SER A 162 24.37 9.05 -3.81
N THR A 163 23.07 8.79 -3.72
CA THR A 163 22.04 9.79 -3.39
C THR A 163 21.65 9.67 -1.91
N SER A 164 21.66 10.77 -1.15
CA SER A 164 21.13 10.81 0.23
C SER A 164 19.65 11.17 0.19
N ASN A 165 18.78 10.15 0.25
CA ASN A 165 17.33 10.38 0.30
C ASN A 165 16.89 10.90 1.69
N ILE A 166 17.68 10.66 2.73
CA ILE A 166 17.36 11.00 4.13
C ILE A 166 17.17 12.51 4.30
N ASP A 167 18.05 13.32 3.72
CA ASP A 167 17.99 14.78 3.85
C ASP A 167 16.71 15.37 3.23
N VAL A 168 16.27 14.76 2.13
CA VAL A 168 15.03 15.13 1.45
C VAL A 168 13.81 14.75 2.31
N PHE A 169 13.80 13.55 2.89
CA PHE A 169 12.73 13.13 3.80
C PHE A 169 12.61 14.02 5.03
N ILE A 170 13.73 14.38 5.65
CA ILE A 170 13.75 15.28 6.82
C ILE A 170 13.13 16.64 6.46
N LYS A 171 13.43 17.17 5.28
CA LYS A 171 12.86 18.45 4.82
C LYS A 171 11.35 18.37 4.64
N TYR A 172 10.83 17.31 4.03
CA TYR A 172 9.39 17.15 3.87
C TYR A 172 8.67 17.01 5.20
N TRP A 173 9.21 16.23 6.13
CA TRP A 173 8.62 16.14 7.47
C TRP A 173 8.64 17.46 8.23
N ALA A 174 9.70 18.25 8.07
CA ALA A 174 9.75 19.59 8.63
C ALA A 174 8.69 20.51 8.01
N GLN A 175 8.45 20.41 6.70
CA GLN A 175 7.42 21.17 6.01
C GLN A 175 6.00 20.75 6.42
N VAL A 176 5.70 19.45 6.43
CA VAL A 176 4.42 18.92 6.93
C VAL A 176 4.12 19.47 8.31
N LYS A 177 5.09 19.36 9.23
CA LYS A 177 4.95 19.89 10.60
C LYS A 177 4.72 21.40 10.66
N ALA A 178 5.29 22.16 9.72
CA ALA A 178 5.11 23.61 9.66
C ALA A 178 3.72 23.99 9.11
N ASP A 179 3.18 23.16 8.22
CA ASP A 179 1.91 23.41 7.52
C ASP A 179 0.68 22.94 8.31
N GLY A 180 0.81 21.92 9.19
CA GLY A 180 -0.23 21.51 10.15
C GLY A 180 -0.46 20.00 10.24
#